data_AF-A0A9X2XI29-F1
#
_entry.id   AF-A0A9X2XI29-F1
#
_cell.length_a   1.000
_cell.length_b   1.000
_cell.length_c   1.000
_cell.angle_alpha   90.00
_cell.angle_beta   90.00
_cell.angle_gamma   90.00
#
_symmetry.space_group_name_H-M   'P 1'
#
loop_
_entity.id
_entity.type
_entity.pdbx_description
1 polymer ?
#
loop_
_entity_poly.entity_id
_entity_poly.type
_entity_poly.pdbx_seq_one_letter_code
_entity_poly.pdbx_strand_id
1 'polypeptide(L)'
;MKRLLWIVLTASLLLIVAWRFWSPANLSACTYQNTAPGPLTAVIRNYFEGNSRIDWRDMDDRFDILSTPEGQKIAGEPKPYTCEALQILQSPAFSQSEKIFTTALMFELPIGQYMGLMDRSHQLYAEGKIDREVMKLVTLPRGTALNYWWLPAWRERFARDAPSILDANLIRQVLSGHYWFDYPGAGY
;
A
#
# COMPACT_ATOMS: atom_id res chain seq x y z
N MET A 1 34.40 29.19 15.68
CA MET A 1 34.40 27.71 15.65
C MET A 1 33.17 27.09 16.33
N LYS A 2 32.78 27.47 17.56
CA LYS A 2 31.61 26.87 18.26
C LYS A 2 30.29 26.96 17.48
N ARG A 3 29.93 28.13 16.92
CA ARG A 3 28.68 28.31 16.13
C ARG A 3 28.58 27.40 14.90
N LEU A 4 29.68 27.22 14.16
CA LEU A 4 29.72 26.38 12.96
C LEU A 4 29.55 24.89 13.31
N LEU A 5 30.15 24.46 14.44
CA LEU A 5 30.02 23.10 14.95
C LEU A 5 28.57 22.77 15.36
N TRP A 6 27.88 23.72 16.00
CA TRP A 6 26.46 23.57 16.36
C TRP A 6 25.55 23.48 15.13
N ILE A 7 25.81 24.28 14.08
CA ILE A 7 25.04 24.22 12.82
C ILE A 7 25.23 22.86 12.11
N VAL A 8 26.46 22.34 12.08
CA VAL A 8 26.72 21.02 11.47
C VAL A 8 26.04 19.91 12.26
N LEU A 9 26.07 19.97 13.60
CA LEU A 9 25.41 18.98 14.46
C LEU A 9 23.89 19.03 14.30
N THR A 10 23.27 20.21 14.29
CA THR A 10 21.82 20.33 14.09
C THR A 10 21.40 19.91 12.69
N ALA A 11 22.14 20.29 11.65
CA ALA A 11 21.88 19.84 10.28
C ALA A 11 21.99 18.31 10.15
N SER A 12 23.02 17.71 10.75
CA SER A 12 23.19 16.24 10.75
C SER A 12 22.06 15.54 11.51
N LEU A 13 21.64 16.09 12.65
CA LEU A 13 20.53 15.54 13.43
C LEU A 13 19.20 15.61 12.65
N LEU A 14 18.94 16.74 11.98
CA LEU A 14 17.76 16.91 11.12
C LEU A 14 17.78 15.95 9.94
N LEU A 15 18.93 15.70 9.32
CA LEU A 15 19.08 14.71 8.26
C LEU A 15 18.82 13.29 8.76
N ILE A 16 19.30 12.93 9.95
CA ILE A 16 19.05 11.60 10.55
C ILE A 16 17.56 11.42 10.89
N VAL A 17 16.92 12.46 11.43
CA VAL A 17 15.47 12.44 11.74
C VAL A 17 14.67 12.35 10.45
N ALA A 18 14.97 13.15 9.43
CA ALA A 18 14.32 13.07 8.12
C ALA A 18 14.49 11.68 7.48
N TRP A 19 15.68 11.08 7.60
CA TRP A 19 15.94 9.73 7.10
C TRP A 19 15.07 8.68 7.81
N ARG A 20 14.93 8.76 9.14
CA ARG A 20 14.07 7.85 9.93
C ARG A 20 12.59 7.96 9.55
N PHE A 21 12.11 9.13 9.15
CA PHE A 21 10.74 9.33 8.68
C PHE A 21 10.46 8.68 7.31
N TRP A 22 11.50 8.48 6.50
CA TRP A 22 11.39 7.92 5.15
C TRP A 22 11.90 6.49 5.03
N SER A 23 12.43 5.91 6.12
CA SER A 23 12.77 4.49 6.14
C SER A 23 11.50 3.64 6.07
N PRO A 24 11.49 2.56 5.27
CA PRO A 24 10.37 1.64 5.22
C PRO A 24 10.16 0.99 6.60
N ALA A 25 8.90 0.78 6.97
CA ALA A 25 8.57 0.00 8.15
C ALA A 25 9.02 -1.45 7.93
N ASN A 26 9.69 -2.04 8.91
CA ASN A 26 10.01 -3.45 8.86
C ASN A 26 8.76 -4.29 9.16
N LEU A 27 8.10 -4.77 8.11
CA LEU A 27 6.92 -5.62 8.21
C LEU A 27 7.25 -7.13 8.15
N SER A 28 8.53 -7.51 8.26
CA SER A 28 8.93 -8.92 8.29
C SER A 28 8.39 -9.67 9.51
N ALA A 29 8.09 -8.94 10.59
CA ALA A 29 7.51 -9.47 11.81
C ALA A 29 5.99 -9.78 11.69
N CYS A 30 5.31 -9.34 10.63
CA CYS A 30 3.94 -9.75 10.35
C CYS A 30 3.94 -11.21 9.87
N THR A 31 4.02 -12.15 10.80
CA THR A 31 4.04 -13.59 10.51
C THR A 31 2.62 -14.17 10.53
N TYR A 32 2.44 -15.24 9.77
CA TYR A 32 1.17 -15.99 9.68
C TYR A 32 0.84 -16.76 10.98
N GLN A 33 1.83 -16.98 11.85
CA GLN A 33 1.67 -17.83 13.03
C GLN A 33 1.11 -17.02 14.20
N ASN A 34 -0.11 -17.38 14.61
CA ASN A 34 -0.82 -16.96 15.82
C ASN A 34 -1.62 -15.67 15.74
N THR A 35 -2.68 -15.64 14.93
CA THR A 35 -3.77 -14.70 15.21
C THR A 35 -5.09 -15.25 14.70
N ALA A 36 -6.09 -15.28 15.58
CA ALA A 36 -7.48 -15.46 15.17
C ALA A 36 -7.85 -14.35 14.16
N PRO A 37 -8.88 -14.56 13.30
CA PRO A 37 -9.39 -13.52 12.42
C PRO A 37 -9.60 -12.22 13.20
N GLY A 38 -8.91 -11.16 12.79
CA GLY A 38 -9.01 -9.85 13.40
C GLY A 38 -10.15 -9.03 12.78
N PRO A 39 -10.25 -7.75 13.16
CA PRO A 39 -11.29 -6.85 12.68
C PRO A 39 -11.25 -6.64 11.16
N LEU A 40 -10.09 -6.56 10.52
CA LEU A 40 -10.03 -6.39 9.07
C LEU A 40 -10.53 -7.64 8.34
N THR A 41 -10.14 -8.83 8.79
CA THR A 41 -10.59 -10.10 8.22
C THR A 41 -12.11 -10.21 8.29
N ALA A 42 -12.70 -9.86 9.43
CA ALA A 42 -14.15 -9.87 9.60
C ALA A 42 -14.84 -8.92 8.61
N VAL A 43 -14.32 -7.69 8.44
CA VAL A 43 -14.85 -6.72 7.47
C VAL A 43 -14.76 -7.25 6.04
N ILE A 44 -13.60 -7.78 5.64
CA ILE A 44 -13.38 -8.32 4.28
C ILE A 44 -14.32 -9.50 4.01
N ARG A 45 -14.43 -10.44 4.95
CA ARG A 45 -15.32 -11.59 4.81
C ARG A 45 -16.78 -11.17 4.73
N ASN A 46 -17.23 -10.31 5.65
CA ASN A 46 -18.61 -9.85 5.66
C ASN A 46 -18.96 -9.06 4.39
N TYR A 47 -18.05 -8.21 3.91
CA TYR A 47 -18.23 -7.48 2.65
C TYR A 47 -18.32 -8.44 1.46
N PHE A 48 -17.41 -9.42 1.39
CA PHE A 48 -17.39 -10.38 0.29
C PHE A 48 -18.64 -11.27 0.28
N GLU A 49 -19.03 -11.82 1.43
CA GLU A 49 -20.25 -12.63 1.56
C GLU A 49 -21.52 -11.81 1.32
N GLY A 50 -21.58 -10.58 1.84
CA GLY A 50 -22.71 -9.67 1.66
C GLY A 50 -22.94 -9.27 0.19
N ASN A 51 -21.87 -9.25 -0.60
CA ASN A 51 -21.91 -9.02 -2.04
C ASN A 51 -21.94 -10.32 -2.85
N SER A 52 -22.48 -11.41 -2.29
CA SER A 52 -22.63 -12.70 -2.98
C SER A 52 -21.33 -13.25 -3.57
N ARG A 53 -20.19 -12.95 -2.94
CA ARG A 53 -18.85 -13.35 -3.37
C ARG A 53 -18.50 -12.88 -4.79
N ILE A 54 -19.00 -11.71 -5.18
CA ILE A 54 -18.79 -11.13 -6.52
C ILE A 54 -17.30 -11.00 -6.84
N ASP A 55 -16.94 -11.29 -8.09
CA ASP A 55 -15.59 -10.99 -8.59
C ASP A 55 -15.43 -9.48 -8.68
N TRP A 56 -14.27 -8.95 -8.28
CA TRP A 56 -14.02 -7.50 -8.32
C TRP A 56 -14.15 -6.92 -9.74
N ARG A 57 -14.01 -7.75 -10.79
CA ARG A 57 -14.18 -7.37 -12.19
C ARG A 57 -15.63 -7.16 -12.60
N ASP A 58 -16.55 -7.78 -11.87
CA ASP A 58 -17.99 -7.74 -12.16
C ASP A 58 -18.69 -6.64 -11.33
N MET A 59 -17.94 -5.88 -10.54
CA MET A 59 -18.45 -4.76 -9.75
C MET A 59 -18.47 -3.47 -10.56
N ASP A 60 -19.54 -2.68 -10.40
CA ASP A 60 -19.64 -1.34 -10.98
C ASP A 60 -18.55 -0.41 -10.43
N ASP A 61 -18.28 -0.50 -9.12
CA ASP A 61 -17.13 0.12 -8.47
C ASP A 61 -16.36 -0.92 -7.66
N ARG A 62 -15.18 -1.30 -8.16
CA ARG A 62 -14.28 -2.27 -7.51
C ARG A 62 -13.73 -1.80 -6.16
N PHE A 63 -13.92 -0.52 -5.82
CA PHE A 63 -13.50 0.08 -4.55
C PHE A 63 -14.67 0.51 -3.67
N ASP A 64 -15.89 0.08 -3.97
CA ASP A 64 -17.09 0.38 -3.18
C ASP A 64 -16.94 0.03 -1.68
N ILE A 65 -16.06 -0.91 -1.33
CA ILE A 65 -15.72 -1.18 0.08
C ILE A 65 -15.27 0.09 0.82
N LEU A 66 -14.60 1.05 0.16
CA LEU A 66 -14.17 2.33 0.73
C LEU A 66 -15.33 3.29 1.02
N SER A 67 -16.52 3.02 0.47
CA SER A 67 -17.75 3.78 0.71
C SER A 67 -18.56 3.23 1.89
N THR A 68 -18.26 2.02 2.36
CA THR A 68 -18.91 1.42 3.52
C THR A 68 -18.44 2.06 4.85
N PRO A 69 -19.28 2.14 5.89
CA PRO A 69 -18.86 2.68 7.19
C PRO A 69 -17.64 1.97 7.78
N GLU A 70 -17.59 0.64 7.68
CA GLU A 70 -16.48 -0.18 8.17
C GLU A 70 -15.21 0.05 7.34
N GLY A 71 -15.34 0.13 6.01
CA GLY A 71 -14.23 0.41 5.12
C GLY A 71 -13.65 1.80 5.33
N GLN A 72 -14.48 2.83 5.50
CA GLN A 72 -14.04 4.18 5.83
C GLN A 72 -13.29 4.23 7.16
N LYS A 73 -13.76 3.51 8.18
CA LYS A 73 -13.08 3.42 9.47
C LYS A 73 -11.67 2.82 9.34
N ILE A 74 -11.52 1.77 8.54
CA ILE A 74 -10.22 1.13 8.31
C ILE A 74 -9.33 2.03 7.44
N ALA A 75 -9.85 2.56 6.34
CA ALA A 75 -9.09 3.39 5.41
C ALA A 75 -8.69 4.74 6.02
N GLY A 76 -9.44 5.27 6.99
CA GLY A 76 -9.07 6.48 7.72
C GLY A 76 -7.89 6.29 8.67
N GLU A 77 -7.71 5.08 9.21
CA GLU A 77 -6.58 4.73 10.08
C GLU A 77 -6.05 3.31 9.77
N PRO A 78 -5.40 3.08 8.62
CA PRO A 78 -5.10 1.73 8.14
C PRO A 78 -3.93 1.06 8.87
N LYS A 79 -3.06 1.86 9.51
CA LYS A 79 -1.82 1.39 10.15
C LYS A 79 -2.00 0.20 11.11
N PRO A 80 -2.98 0.17 12.03
CA PRO A 80 -3.18 -0.96 12.94
C PRO A 80 -3.51 -2.28 12.24
N TYR A 81 -4.05 -2.22 11.02
CA TYR A 81 -4.49 -3.39 10.26
C TYR A 81 -3.44 -3.93 9.29
N THR A 82 -2.28 -3.29 9.17
CA THR A 82 -1.24 -3.62 8.17
C THR A 82 -0.80 -5.08 8.22
N CYS A 83 -0.55 -5.64 9.42
CA CYS A 83 -0.14 -7.04 9.53
C CYS A 83 -1.28 -8.00 9.15
N GLU A 84 -2.52 -7.67 9.51
CA GLU A 84 -3.68 -8.45 9.14
C GLU A 84 -3.92 -8.42 7.62
N ALA A 85 -3.73 -7.26 6.98
CA ALA A 85 -3.79 -7.13 5.53
C ALA A 85 -2.75 -8.03 4.85
N LEU A 86 -1.51 -8.05 5.34
CA LEU A 86 -0.47 -8.95 4.83
C LEU A 86 -0.81 -10.43 5.03
N GLN A 87 -1.48 -10.79 6.13
CA GLN A 87 -1.95 -12.16 6.36
C GLN A 87 -3.03 -12.55 5.33
N ILE A 88 -3.98 -11.66 5.03
CA ILE A 88 -5.00 -11.88 3.99
C ILE A 88 -4.34 -12.04 2.61
N LEU A 89 -3.41 -11.15 2.25
CA LEU A 89 -2.68 -11.21 0.98
C LEU A 89 -1.87 -12.51 0.84
N GLN A 90 -1.24 -12.97 1.92
CA GLN A 90 -0.44 -14.19 1.94
C GLN A 90 -1.29 -15.47 1.90
N SER A 91 -2.51 -15.44 2.45
CA SER A 91 -3.31 -16.63 2.69
C SER A 91 -3.96 -17.15 1.40
N PRO A 92 -3.91 -18.48 1.15
CA PRO A 92 -4.65 -19.10 0.05
C PRO A 92 -6.14 -19.23 0.34
N ALA A 93 -6.58 -18.98 1.58
CA ALA A 93 -8.00 -19.05 1.95
C ALA A 93 -8.81 -17.83 1.47
N PHE A 94 -8.15 -16.78 0.98
CA PHE A 94 -8.79 -15.57 0.46
C PHE A 94 -8.66 -15.53 -1.06
N SER A 95 -9.77 -15.20 -1.71
CA SER A 95 -9.84 -14.98 -3.15
C SER A 95 -9.02 -13.75 -3.57
N GLN A 96 -8.75 -13.61 -4.87
CA GLN A 96 -8.10 -12.40 -5.38
C GLN A 96 -8.97 -11.15 -5.18
N SER A 97 -10.30 -11.25 -5.29
CA SER A 97 -11.21 -10.13 -4.97
C SER A 97 -11.05 -9.65 -3.53
N GLU A 98 -11.01 -10.55 -2.55
CA GLU A 98 -10.78 -10.18 -1.14
C GLU A 98 -9.43 -9.50 -0.94
N LYS A 99 -8.39 -9.92 -1.69
CA LYS A 99 -7.06 -9.29 -1.69
C LYS A 99 -7.06 -7.91 -2.34
N ILE A 100 -7.84 -7.70 -3.40
CA ILE A 100 -8.09 -6.40 -4.02
C ILE A 100 -8.74 -5.44 -3.00
N PHE A 101 -9.84 -5.86 -2.36
CA PHE A 101 -10.53 -5.05 -1.35
C PHE A 101 -9.62 -4.72 -0.16
N THR A 102 -8.86 -5.71 0.30
CA THR A 102 -7.87 -5.53 1.37
C THR A 102 -6.81 -4.49 0.98
N THR A 103 -6.30 -4.55 -0.24
CA THR A 103 -5.29 -3.60 -0.73
C THR A 103 -5.86 -2.19 -0.84
N ALA A 104 -7.12 -2.06 -1.28
CA ALA A 104 -7.79 -0.78 -1.40
C ALA A 104 -7.92 -0.05 -0.06
N LEU A 105 -8.25 -0.78 1.01
CA LEU A 105 -8.32 -0.22 2.37
C LEU A 105 -6.96 0.30 2.88
N MET A 106 -5.85 -0.11 2.26
CA MET A 106 -4.49 0.27 2.66
C MET A 106 -3.92 1.46 1.87
N PHE A 107 -4.69 2.10 0.99
CA PHE A 107 -4.20 3.22 0.17
C PHE A 107 -3.72 4.43 0.98
N GLU A 108 -4.24 4.63 2.20
CA GLU A 108 -3.83 5.72 3.10
C GLU A 108 -2.83 5.29 4.18
N LEU A 109 -2.10 4.19 3.96
CA LEU A 109 -0.99 3.84 4.85
C LEU A 109 0.05 4.97 4.87
N PRO A 110 0.57 5.35 6.06
CA PRO A 110 1.69 6.26 6.13
C PRO A 110 2.86 5.73 5.29
N ILE A 111 3.60 6.62 4.63
CA ILE A 111 4.52 6.24 3.54
C ILE A 111 5.54 5.16 3.92
N GLY A 112 6.05 5.14 5.16
CA GLY A 112 6.94 4.09 5.63
C GLY A 112 6.28 2.70 5.63
N GLN A 113 5.02 2.63 6.07
CA GLN A 113 4.22 1.40 6.07
C GLN A 113 3.81 1.01 4.65
N TYR A 114 3.45 1.98 3.81
CA TYR A 114 3.16 1.71 2.40
C TYR A 114 4.37 1.11 1.67
N MET A 115 5.58 1.65 1.87
CA MET A 115 6.80 1.08 1.30
C MET A 115 7.11 -0.32 1.85
N GLY A 116 6.82 -0.57 3.14
CA GLY A 116 6.88 -1.91 3.71
C GLY A 116 5.88 -2.88 3.07
N LEU A 117 4.66 -2.41 2.78
CA LEU A 117 3.63 -3.16 2.06
C LEU A 117 4.09 -3.48 0.64
N MET A 118 4.71 -2.54 -0.08
CA MET A 118 5.30 -2.79 -1.41
C MET A 118 6.36 -3.89 -1.36
N ASP A 119 7.28 -3.84 -0.39
CA ASP A 119 8.35 -4.85 -0.27
C ASP A 119 7.80 -6.25 0.03
N ARG A 120 6.80 -6.34 0.91
CA ARG A 120 6.14 -7.63 1.20
C ARG A 120 5.29 -8.12 0.03
N SER A 121 4.59 -7.23 -0.66
CA SER A 121 3.77 -7.60 -1.82
C SER A 121 4.62 -8.08 -2.98
N HIS A 122 5.78 -7.47 -3.22
CA HIS A 122 6.76 -7.99 -4.17
C HIS A 122 7.13 -9.45 -3.90
N GLN A 123 7.44 -9.79 -2.63
CA GLN A 123 7.75 -11.16 -2.24
C GLN A 123 6.55 -12.10 -2.45
N LEU A 124 5.35 -11.68 -2.03
CA LEU A 124 4.13 -12.46 -2.24
C LEU A 124 3.81 -12.69 -3.72
N TYR A 125 4.10 -11.71 -4.59
CA TYR A 125 3.90 -11.83 -6.03
C TYR A 125 4.91 -12.79 -6.65
N ALA A 126 6.19 -12.68 -6.28
CA ALA A 126 7.23 -13.61 -6.72
C ALA A 126 6.95 -15.07 -6.27
N GLU A 127 6.30 -15.24 -5.12
CA GLU A 127 5.85 -16.55 -4.61
C GLU A 127 4.49 -17.02 -5.19
N GLY A 128 3.85 -16.24 -6.06
CA GLY A 128 2.56 -16.57 -6.67
C GLY A 128 1.36 -16.53 -5.71
N LYS A 129 1.49 -15.87 -4.55
CA LYS A 129 0.43 -15.76 -3.53
C LYS A 129 -0.56 -14.64 -3.82
N ILE A 130 -0.10 -13.57 -4.46
CA ILE A 130 -0.95 -12.52 -5.01
C ILE A 130 -0.81 -12.51 -6.53
N ASP A 131 -1.87 -12.15 -7.24
CA ASP A 131 -1.83 -12.04 -8.68
C ASP A 131 -1.29 -10.68 -9.16
N ARG A 132 -1.22 -10.53 -10.49
CA ARG A 132 -0.76 -9.30 -11.14
C ARG A 132 -1.65 -8.10 -10.80
N GLU A 133 -2.95 -8.28 -10.64
CA GLU A 133 -3.90 -7.17 -10.41
C GLU A 133 -3.79 -6.64 -8.98
N VAL A 134 -3.62 -7.51 -8.00
CA VAL A 134 -3.29 -7.11 -6.63
C VAL A 134 -1.94 -6.37 -6.60
N MET A 135 -0.92 -6.91 -7.27
CA MET A 135 0.40 -6.27 -7.32
C MET A 135 0.35 -4.89 -8.02
N LYS A 136 -0.47 -4.72 -9.06
CA LYS A 136 -0.71 -3.43 -9.70
C LYS A 136 -1.29 -2.41 -8.73
N LEU A 137 -2.25 -2.79 -7.89
CA LEU A 137 -2.84 -1.88 -6.92
C LEU A 137 -1.85 -1.42 -5.85
N VAL A 138 -0.96 -2.31 -5.42
CA VAL A 138 0.11 -1.96 -4.47
C VAL A 138 1.16 -1.04 -5.12
N THR A 139 1.39 -1.17 -6.42
CA THR A 139 2.48 -0.46 -7.12
C THR A 139 2.04 0.89 -7.69
N LEU A 140 0.84 0.96 -8.27
CA LEU A 140 0.33 2.17 -8.88
C LEU A 140 0.01 3.19 -7.77
N PRO A 141 0.58 4.41 -7.82
CA PRO A 141 0.41 5.36 -6.72
C PRO A 141 -1.06 5.76 -6.60
N ARG A 142 -1.60 5.59 -5.40
CA ARG A 142 -2.96 5.95 -4.98
C ARG A 142 -2.93 6.40 -3.52
N GLY A 143 -3.91 7.19 -3.10
CA GLY A 143 -3.98 7.72 -1.74
C GLY A 143 -2.67 8.37 -1.31
N THR A 144 -2.11 7.93 -0.19
CA THR A 144 -0.85 8.46 0.34
C THR A 144 0.30 8.40 -0.69
N ALA A 145 0.43 7.31 -1.47
CA ALA A 145 1.54 7.16 -2.41
C ALA A 145 1.55 8.19 -3.55
N LEU A 146 0.40 8.78 -3.90
CA LEU A 146 0.32 9.90 -4.85
C LEU A 146 1.14 11.10 -4.38
N ASN A 147 1.27 11.33 -3.08
CA ASN A 147 2.00 12.49 -2.55
C ASN A 147 3.52 12.26 -2.44
N TYR A 148 3.99 11.04 -2.69
CA TYR A 148 5.38 10.62 -2.50
C TYR A 148 6.03 10.03 -3.77
N TRP A 149 5.44 10.23 -4.96
CA TRP A 149 6.00 9.75 -6.24
C TRP A 149 7.44 10.24 -6.52
N TRP A 150 7.83 11.36 -5.90
CA TRP A 150 9.16 11.98 -6.00
C TRP A 150 10.18 11.39 -5.01
N LEU A 151 9.73 10.65 -3.99
CA LEU A 151 10.59 10.10 -2.95
C LEU A 151 11.50 9.00 -3.55
N PRO A 152 12.84 9.11 -3.46
CA PRO A 152 13.75 8.14 -4.06
C PRO A 152 13.50 6.69 -3.62
N ALA A 153 13.25 6.46 -2.33
CA ALA A 153 12.98 5.13 -1.78
C ALA A 153 11.68 4.52 -2.34
N TRP A 154 10.66 5.33 -2.59
CA TRP A 154 9.44 4.86 -3.24
C TRP A 154 9.69 4.56 -4.72
N ARG A 155 10.40 5.46 -5.43
CA ARG A 155 10.74 5.30 -6.86
C ARG A 155 11.56 4.04 -7.13
N GLU A 156 12.46 3.67 -6.22
CA GLU A 156 13.23 2.42 -6.31
C GLU A 156 12.29 1.19 -6.36
N ARG A 157 11.31 1.14 -5.46
CA ARG A 157 10.31 0.06 -5.40
C ARG A 157 9.40 0.06 -6.61
N PHE A 158 8.92 1.24 -7.01
CA PHE A 158 8.12 1.39 -8.22
C PHE A 158 8.89 0.90 -9.45
N ALA A 159 10.13 1.32 -9.63
CA ALA A 159 10.96 0.91 -10.77
C ALA A 159 11.31 -0.59 -10.75
N ARG A 160 11.42 -1.20 -9.57
CA ARG A 160 11.59 -2.65 -9.41
C ARG A 160 10.38 -3.42 -9.93
N ASP A 161 9.18 -3.02 -9.54
CA ASP A 161 7.97 -3.84 -9.71
C ASP A 161 7.17 -3.48 -10.97
N ALA A 162 7.08 -2.19 -11.31
CA ALA A 162 6.25 -1.69 -12.39
C ALA A 162 6.52 -2.30 -13.77
N PRO A 163 7.78 -2.58 -14.21
CA PRO A 163 8.03 -3.15 -15.54
C PRO A 163 7.37 -4.51 -15.77
N SER A 164 7.10 -5.26 -14.71
CA SER A 164 6.46 -6.59 -14.81
C SER A 164 4.93 -6.53 -14.86
N ILE A 165 4.33 -5.39 -14.50
CA ILE A 165 2.88 -5.30 -14.29
C ILE A 165 2.22 -4.08 -14.94
N LEU A 166 2.95 -3.05 -15.35
CA LEU A 166 2.42 -1.82 -15.97
C LEU A 166 3.01 -1.58 -17.37
N ASP A 167 2.28 -0.83 -18.19
CA ASP A 167 2.75 -0.40 -19.51
C ASP A 167 3.80 0.71 -19.41
N ALA A 168 4.76 0.71 -20.33
CA ALA A 168 5.87 1.67 -20.33
C ALA A 168 5.43 3.15 -20.36
N ASN A 169 4.30 3.45 -21.01
CA ASN A 169 3.76 4.81 -21.04
C ASN A 169 3.27 5.26 -19.65
N LEU A 170 2.56 4.38 -18.94
CA LEU A 170 2.08 4.66 -17.59
C LEU A 170 3.23 4.81 -16.60
N ILE A 171 4.25 3.95 -16.71
CA ILE A 171 5.50 4.08 -15.93
C ILE A 171 6.12 5.45 -16.12
N ARG A 172 6.20 5.93 -17.38
CA ARG A 172 6.74 7.25 -17.69
C ARG A 172 5.91 8.37 -17.07
N GLN A 173 4.59 8.31 -17.17
CA GLN A 173 3.68 9.29 -16.58
C GLN A 173 3.80 9.38 -15.06
N VAL A 174 3.93 8.23 -14.38
CA VAL A 174 4.15 8.18 -12.93
C VAL A 174 5.50 8.78 -12.56
N LEU A 175 6.57 8.37 -13.24
CA LEU A 175 7.93 8.82 -12.93
C LEU A 175 8.17 10.30 -13.26
N SER A 176 7.43 10.87 -14.22
CA SER A 176 7.46 12.29 -14.57
C SER A 176 6.53 13.15 -13.71
N GLY A 177 5.75 12.53 -12.82
CA GLY A 177 4.76 13.22 -11.99
C GLY A 177 3.48 13.63 -12.73
N HIS A 178 3.37 13.40 -14.04
CA HIS A 178 2.15 13.75 -14.81
C HIS A 178 0.93 13.00 -14.28
N TYR A 179 1.12 11.74 -13.88
CA TYR A 179 0.07 10.94 -13.26
C TYR A 179 -0.57 11.63 -12.04
N TRP A 180 0.18 12.42 -11.27
CA TRP A 180 -0.37 13.16 -10.13
C TRP A 180 -1.32 14.29 -10.54
N PHE A 181 -1.06 14.95 -11.67
CA PHE A 181 -1.92 16.02 -12.20
C PHE A 181 -3.16 15.47 -12.91
N ASP A 182 -3.02 14.31 -13.55
CA ASP A 182 -4.09 13.68 -14.33
C ASP A 182 -5.00 12.79 -13.46
N TYR A 183 -4.55 12.37 -12.26
CA TYR A 183 -5.39 11.64 -11.32
C TYR A 183 -6.40 12.60 -10.68
N PRO A 184 -7.71 12.38 -10.82
CA PRO A 184 -8.70 13.26 -10.22
C PRO A 184 -8.48 13.29 -8.72
N GLY A 185 -8.22 14.48 -8.17
CA GLY A 185 -7.98 14.72 -6.73
C GLY A 185 -9.19 14.48 -5.82
N ALA A 186 -10.13 13.63 -6.23
CA ALA A 186 -11.35 13.30 -5.50
C ALA A 186 -11.62 11.79 -5.61
N GLY A 187 -11.19 11.03 -4.61
CA GLY A 187 -11.59 9.63 -4.44
C GLY A 187 -10.65 8.60 -5.06
N TYR A 188 -10.70 7.40 -4.47
CA TYR A 188 -9.83 6.25 -4.74
C TYR A 188 -9.92 5.67 -6.15
#